data_AF-A0A554RU99-F1
#
_entry.id   AF-A0A554RU99-F1
#
_cell.length_a   1.000
_cell.length_b   1.000
_cell.length_c   1.000
_cell.angle_alpha   90.00
_cell.angle_beta   90.00
_cell.angle_gamma   90.00
#
_symmetry.space_group_name_H-M   'P 1'
#
loop_
_entity.id
_entity.type
_entity.pdbx_description
1 polymer ?
#
loop_
_entity_poly.entity_id
_entity_poly.type
_entity_poly.pdbx_seq_one_letter_code
_entity_poly.pdbx_strand_id
1 'polypeptide(L)'
;MDVIAEVERSGLVESRHRGVAVRVDTDGAVIWALGEPDTITYPRSTNKPFQAVAMLRAGLPLRGEQLAIATASHSAEPFHLQTVRAMLTDAGLTEEALQTPPSYPADPKEHAAVLRAGEGRLPIRHDCSGKHAAMLRTCVERGWDPGTYLDPEHPLQLAITETFTELTGARPARIGIDGCGAPQHATSMRHLAMGIARIAAASEDSEEGRLRQAMLDHPTFVSGTRRPELRFMTELPGVIAKSGAEALLVVGLPDATAIAVKIEDGADRPLYVVAGRAVQLAGWEAEVLTERPRVLGGGETVGAVHVTF
;
A
#
# COMPACT_ATOMS: atom_id res chain seq x y z
N MET A 1 21.34 -0.50 -7.65
CA MET A 1 20.74 -0.96 -6.39
C MET A 1 21.80 -1.66 -5.56
N ASP A 2 21.89 -1.31 -4.28
CA ASP A 2 22.87 -1.87 -3.34
C ASP A 2 22.32 -3.12 -2.67
N VAL A 3 23.20 -3.98 -2.16
CA VAL A 3 22.78 -5.11 -1.31
C VAL A 3 22.35 -4.53 0.04
N ILE A 4 21.06 -4.63 0.34
CA ILE A 4 20.44 -4.06 1.55
C ILE A 4 20.00 -5.12 2.56
N ALA A 5 19.95 -6.39 2.14
CA ALA A 5 19.74 -7.52 3.03
C ALA A 5 20.45 -8.79 2.56
N GLU A 6 20.84 -9.62 3.51
CA GLU A 6 21.39 -10.95 3.30
C GLU A 6 20.54 -11.99 4.03
N VAL A 7 20.44 -13.18 3.47
CA VAL A 7 19.81 -14.32 4.14
C VAL A 7 20.89 -15.32 4.47
N GLU A 8 21.05 -15.58 5.75
CA GLU A 8 21.97 -16.58 6.27
C GLU A 8 21.23 -17.90 6.49
N ARG A 9 21.89 -19.00 6.11
CA ARG A 9 21.51 -20.37 6.48
C ARG A 9 22.74 -21.10 6.99
N SER A 10 22.66 -21.62 8.21
CA SER A 10 23.69 -22.45 8.83
C SER A 10 25.08 -21.81 8.78
N GLY A 11 25.17 -20.49 9.03
CA GLY A 11 26.43 -19.73 9.00
C GLY A 11 26.93 -19.31 7.62
N LEU A 12 26.18 -19.59 6.54
CA LEU A 12 26.51 -19.18 5.17
C LEU A 12 25.48 -18.19 4.63
N VAL A 13 25.94 -17.10 4.01
CA VAL A 13 25.07 -16.20 3.23
C VAL A 13 24.56 -16.93 1.99
N GLU A 14 23.30 -17.36 2.04
CA GLU A 14 22.60 -18.10 0.99
C GLU A 14 22.01 -17.18 -0.09
N SER A 15 21.56 -15.98 0.28
CA SER A 15 20.97 -15.02 -0.66
C SER A 15 21.37 -13.59 -0.32
N ARG A 16 21.48 -12.75 -1.35
CA ARG A 16 21.65 -11.30 -1.24
C ARG A 16 20.50 -10.61 -1.95
N HIS A 17 19.83 -9.70 -1.27
CA HIS A 17 18.75 -8.91 -1.82
C HIS A 17 19.25 -7.48 -2.04
N ARG A 18 19.11 -7.03 -3.29
CA ARG A 18 19.39 -5.66 -3.68
C ARG A 18 18.13 -4.82 -3.60
N GLY A 19 18.27 -3.52 -3.40
CA GLY A 19 17.11 -2.63 -3.41
C GLY A 19 17.43 -1.16 -3.25
N VAL A 20 16.38 -0.42 -2.89
CA VAL A 20 16.42 1.00 -2.53
C VAL A 20 15.67 1.19 -1.22
N ALA A 21 16.27 1.92 -0.29
CA ALA A 21 15.61 2.43 0.90
C ALA A 21 15.93 3.92 1.01
N VAL A 22 14.92 4.77 1.09
CA VAL A 22 15.10 6.23 1.14
C VAL A 22 14.18 6.82 2.19
N ARG A 23 14.70 7.80 2.93
CA ARG A 23 13.90 8.69 3.80
C ARG A 23 13.95 10.12 3.25
N VAL A 24 12.80 10.74 3.15
CA VAL A 24 12.65 12.12 2.66
C VAL A 24 11.73 12.93 3.55
N ASP A 25 11.84 14.26 3.47
CA ASP A 25 10.86 15.20 4.02
C ASP A 25 9.73 15.52 3.03
N THR A 26 8.84 16.45 3.39
CA THR A 26 7.70 16.90 2.58
C THR A 26 8.10 17.67 1.31
N ASP A 27 9.32 18.21 1.25
CA ASP A 27 9.86 18.90 0.07
C ASP A 27 10.59 17.94 -0.87
N GLY A 28 10.77 16.68 -0.45
CA GLY A 28 11.46 15.65 -1.19
C GLY A 28 12.97 15.70 -1.04
N ALA A 29 13.49 16.43 -0.05
CA ALA A 29 14.91 16.41 0.28
C ALA A 29 15.25 15.05 0.90
N VAL A 30 16.33 14.44 0.39
CA VAL A 30 16.79 13.13 0.87
C VAL A 30 17.52 13.31 2.19
N ILE A 31 16.94 12.79 3.27
CA ILE A 31 17.56 12.78 4.60
C ILE A 31 18.63 11.68 4.65
N TRP A 32 18.30 10.50 4.12
CA TRP A 32 19.26 9.42 3.88
C TRP A 32 18.75 8.48 2.79
N ALA A 33 19.67 7.76 2.16
CA ALA A 33 19.34 6.73 1.19
C ALA A 33 20.37 5.58 1.17
N LEU A 34 19.89 4.41 0.75
CA LEU A 34 20.67 3.29 0.24
C LEU A 34 20.13 2.91 -1.13
N GLY A 35 21.02 2.65 -2.08
CA GLY A 35 20.68 2.61 -3.49
C GLY A 35 20.40 4.00 -4.07
N GLU A 36 19.75 4.04 -5.23
CA GLU A 36 19.49 5.25 -6.00
C GLU A 36 18.03 5.74 -5.77
N PRO A 37 17.80 6.84 -5.02
CA PRO A 37 16.46 7.37 -4.73
C PRO A 37 15.63 7.70 -5.96
N ASP A 38 16.26 8.10 -7.06
CA ASP A 38 15.57 8.45 -8.30
C ASP A 38 15.24 7.24 -9.18
N THR A 39 15.45 6.01 -8.67
CA THR A 39 15.03 4.78 -9.35
C THR A 39 13.52 4.80 -9.59
N ILE A 40 13.12 4.77 -10.87
CA ILE A 40 11.73 4.71 -11.29
C ILE A 40 11.19 3.30 -11.07
N THR A 41 10.04 3.20 -10.41
CA THR A 41 9.32 1.94 -10.22
C THR A 41 7.84 2.11 -10.53
N TYR A 42 7.13 0.98 -10.65
CA TYR A 42 5.69 0.96 -10.49
C TYR A 42 5.39 0.68 -9.00
N PRO A 43 5.11 1.71 -8.19
CA PRO A 43 4.80 1.57 -6.75
C PRO A 43 3.60 0.65 -6.44
N ARG A 44 2.81 0.29 -7.46
CA ARG A 44 1.65 -0.60 -7.39
C ARG A 44 0.71 -0.14 -6.28
N SER A 45 0.26 -1.04 -5.39
CA SER A 45 -0.67 -0.70 -4.31
C SER A 45 -0.21 0.41 -3.35
N THR A 46 1.07 0.81 -3.35
CA THR A 46 1.50 1.98 -2.58
C THR A 46 1.03 3.33 -3.16
N ASN A 47 0.44 3.35 -4.37
CA ASN A 47 -0.24 4.53 -4.92
C ASN A 47 -1.64 4.79 -4.37
N LYS A 48 -2.24 3.81 -3.70
CA LYS A 48 -3.64 3.89 -3.27
C LYS A 48 -3.95 5.07 -2.35
N PRO A 49 -3.06 5.52 -1.45
CA PRO A 49 -3.26 6.76 -0.71
C PRO A 49 -3.50 7.97 -1.63
N PHE A 50 -2.71 8.14 -2.70
CA PHE A 50 -2.90 9.23 -3.66
C PHE A 50 -4.23 9.14 -4.40
N GLN A 51 -4.64 7.92 -4.77
CA GLN A 51 -5.93 7.66 -5.41
C GLN A 51 -7.09 8.01 -4.47
N ALA A 52 -6.98 7.65 -3.19
CA ALA A 52 -7.99 7.97 -2.18
C ALA A 52 -8.09 9.49 -1.91
N VAL A 53 -6.95 10.19 -1.82
CA VAL A 53 -6.95 11.67 -1.71
C VAL A 53 -7.62 12.29 -2.94
N ALA A 54 -7.33 11.80 -4.15
CA ALA A 54 -7.96 12.32 -5.36
C ALA A 54 -9.48 12.18 -5.33
N MET A 55 -9.97 11.01 -4.89
CA MET A 55 -11.40 10.75 -4.75
C MET A 55 -12.03 11.64 -3.68
N LEU A 56 -11.38 11.82 -2.52
CA LEU A 56 -11.83 12.74 -1.47
C LEU A 56 -11.95 14.18 -1.98
N ARG A 57 -10.92 14.68 -2.67
CA ARG A 57 -10.93 16.01 -3.30
C ARG A 57 -12.01 16.13 -4.39
N ALA A 58 -12.34 15.02 -5.05
CA ALA A 58 -13.45 14.94 -5.99
C ALA A 58 -14.83 14.81 -5.31
N GLY A 59 -14.92 14.82 -3.99
CA GLY A 59 -16.18 14.82 -3.23
C GLY A 59 -16.64 13.45 -2.72
N LEU A 60 -15.77 12.44 -2.68
CA LEU A 60 -16.06 11.12 -2.11
C LEU A 60 -16.50 11.25 -0.63
N PRO A 61 -17.73 10.85 -0.25
CA PRO A 61 -18.25 11.06 1.10
C PRO A 61 -17.87 9.95 2.10
N LEU A 62 -16.78 9.20 1.87
CA LEU A 62 -16.38 8.10 2.74
C LEU A 62 -15.67 8.59 4.01
N ARG A 63 -15.87 7.84 5.09
CA ARG A 63 -15.24 8.05 6.41
C ARG A 63 -14.91 6.71 7.06
N GLY A 64 -14.09 6.76 8.11
CA GLY A 64 -13.76 5.60 8.95
C GLY A 64 -13.31 4.38 8.13
N GLU A 65 -13.92 3.23 8.42
CA GLU A 65 -13.63 1.93 7.79
C GLU A 65 -13.74 1.96 6.25
N GLN A 66 -14.75 2.64 5.70
CA GLN A 66 -14.95 2.75 4.25
C GLN A 66 -13.84 3.57 3.58
N LEU A 67 -13.33 4.60 4.27
CA LEU A 67 -12.21 5.39 3.76
C LEU A 67 -10.88 4.63 3.89
N ALA A 68 -10.68 3.90 5.00
CA ALA A 68 -9.50 3.08 5.21
C ALA A 68 -9.38 1.99 4.13
N ILE A 69 -10.47 1.25 3.86
CA ILE A 69 -10.45 0.18 2.85
C ILE A 69 -10.26 0.70 1.41
N ALA A 70 -10.57 1.96 1.13
CA ALA A 70 -10.29 2.59 -0.17
C ALA A 70 -8.78 2.65 -0.48
N THR A 71 -7.93 2.60 0.55
CA THR A 71 -6.46 2.55 0.40
C THR A 71 -5.88 1.13 0.40
N ALA A 72 -6.70 0.11 0.66
CA ALA A 72 -6.21 -1.21 1.05
C ALA A 72 -5.71 -2.08 -0.12
N SER A 73 -4.88 -3.06 0.25
CA SER A 73 -4.80 -4.34 -0.47
C SER A 73 -5.38 -5.40 0.47
N HIS A 74 -6.71 -5.42 0.58
CA HIS A 74 -7.38 -6.13 1.67
C HIS A 74 -7.27 -7.65 1.50
N SER A 75 -7.23 -8.36 2.64
CA SER A 75 -7.13 -9.82 2.68
C SER A 75 -8.43 -10.56 2.30
N ALA A 76 -9.46 -9.84 1.88
CA ALA A 76 -10.83 -10.35 1.66
C ALA A 76 -11.44 -11.09 2.87
N GLU A 77 -11.01 -10.73 4.08
CA GLU A 77 -11.67 -11.16 5.32
C GLU A 77 -13.14 -10.70 5.35
N PRO A 78 -14.03 -11.37 6.09
CA PRO A 78 -15.48 -11.09 6.04
C PRO A 78 -15.86 -9.63 6.24
N PHE A 79 -15.22 -8.92 7.18
CA PHE A 79 -15.49 -7.51 7.44
C PHE A 79 -15.09 -6.60 6.26
N HIS A 80 -14.01 -6.94 5.53
CA HIS A 80 -13.65 -6.21 4.31
C HIS A 80 -14.73 -6.35 3.25
N LEU A 81 -15.14 -7.60 2.96
CA LEU A 81 -16.14 -7.86 1.93
C LEU A 81 -17.50 -7.22 2.27
N GLN A 82 -17.87 -7.22 3.55
CA GLN A 82 -19.07 -6.52 4.03
C GLN A 82 -18.98 -5.01 3.76
N THR A 83 -17.86 -4.37 4.08
CA THR A 83 -17.68 -2.93 3.85
C THR A 83 -17.67 -2.59 2.36
N VAL A 84 -17.04 -3.40 1.51
CA VAL A 84 -17.09 -3.20 0.04
C VAL A 84 -18.53 -3.29 -0.48
N ARG A 85 -19.32 -4.27 -0.02
CA ARG A 85 -20.74 -4.38 -0.40
C ARG A 85 -21.56 -3.19 0.06
N ALA A 86 -21.32 -2.70 1.27
CA ALA A 86 -21.99 -1.52 1.80
C ALA A 86 -21.68 -0.29 0.93
N MET A 87 -20.40 -0.07 0.59
CA MET A 87 -19.99 1.04 -0.28
C MET A 87 -20.66 1.00 -1.66
N LEU A 88 -20.77 -0.19 -2.27
CA LEU A 88 -21.48 -0.38 -3.54
C LEU A 88 -22.98 -0.13 -3.39
N THR A 89 -23.59 -0.68 -2.33
CA THR A 89 -25.03 -0.53 -2.05
C THR A 89 -25.40 0.93 -1.83
N ASP A 90 -24.60 1.67 -1.07
CA ASP A 90 -24.80 3.10 -0.82
C ASP A 90 -24.63 3.94 -2.10
N ALA A 91 -23.98 3.40 -3.14
CA ALA A 91 -23.88 3.99 -4.47
C ALA A 91 -25.00 3.52 -5.44
N GLY A 92 -25.94 2.68 -4.97
CA GLY A 92 -26.96 2.06 -5.82
C GLY A 92 -26.42 0.99 -6.78
N LEU A 93 -25.27 0.39 -6.47
CA LEU A 93 -24.57 -0.60 -7.30
C LEU A 93 -24.51 -1.97 -6.61
N THR A 94 -24.24 -3.01 -7.41
CA THR A 94 -23.98 -4.37 -6.94
C THR A 94 -22.53 -4.77 -7.20
N GLU A 95 -22.12 -5.97 -6.79
CA GLU A 95 -20.78 -6.51 -7.09
C GLU A 95 -20.49 -6.60 -8.60
N GLU A 96 -21.50 -6.62 -9.46
CA GLU A 96 -21.36 -6.67 -10.92
C GLU A 96 -20.72 -5.41 -11.52
N ALA A 97 -20.76 -4.28 -10.78
CA ALA A 97 -20.09 -3.05 -11.20
C ALA A 97 -18.55 -3.12 -11.05
N LEU A 98 -18.04 -4.07 -10.24
CA LEU A 98 -16.60 -4.24 -10.06
C LEU A 98 -15.97 -4.78 -11.35
N GLN A 99 -14.95 -4.06 -11.84
CA GLN A 99 -14.15 -4.45 -13.00
C GLN A 99 -12.81 -5.07 -12.59
N THR A 100 -12.63 -5.38 -11.30
CA THR A 100 -11.49 -6.17 -10.84
C THR A 100 -11.58 -7.58 -11.44
N PRO A 101 -10.46 -8.18 -11.87
CA PRO A 101 -10.46 -9.58 -12.27
C PRO A 101 -10.96 -10.49 -11.15
N PRO A 102 -11.73 -11.55 -11.44
CA PRO A 102 -12.10 -12.53 -10.43
C PRO A 102 -10.86 -13.12 -9.76
N SER A 103 -10.78 -13.13 -8.43
CA SER A 103 -9.65 -13.72 -7.70
C SER A 103 -10.10 -14.57 -6.52
N TYR A 104 -9.17 -15.38 -6.00
CA TYR A 104 -9.22 -15.81 -4.61
C TYR A 104 -8.65 -14.70 -3.71
N PRO A 105 -8.96 -14.69 -2.41
CA PRO A 105 -8.26 -13.86 -1.44
C PRO A 105 -6.75 -14.03 -1.54
N ALA A 106 -5.99 -12.94 -1.40
CA ALA A 106 -4.53 -12.98 -1.37
C ALA A 106 -3.99 -13.58 -0.06
N ASP A 107 -4.74 -13.45 1.04
CA ASP A 107 -4.40 -14.05 2.32
C ASP A 107 -4.58 -15.58 2.27
N PRO A 108 -3.56 -16.38 2.62
CA PRO A 108 -3.62 -17.83 2.53
C PRO A 108 -4.73 -18.48 3.37
N LYS A 109 -5.10 -17.89 4.52
CA LYS A 109 -6.16 -18.42 5.39
C LYS A 109 -7.53 -18.19 4.77
N GLU A 110 -7.79 -16.98 4.27
CA GLU A 110 -9.06 -16.68 3.57
C GLU A 110 -9.18 -17.44 2.25
N HIS A 111 -8.07 -17.60 1.51
CA HIS A 111 -8.03 -18.44 0.31
C HIS A 111 -8.45 -19.87 0.65
N ALA A 112 -7.84 -20.48 1.66
CA ALA A 112 -8.18 -21.83 2.08
C ALA A 112 -9.64 -21.95 2.56
N ALA A 113 -10.19 -20.92 3.20
CA ALA A 113 -11.59 -20.90 3.61
C ALA A 113 -12.55 -20.94 2.41
N VAL A 114 -12.29 -20.12 1.37
CA VAL A 114 -13.07 -20.11 0.12
C VAL A 114 -13.05 -21.49 -0.55
N LEU A 115 -11.88 -22.12 -0.66
CA LEU A 115 -11.77 -23.46 -1.25
C LEU A 115 -12.52 -24.53 -0.45
N ARG A 116 -12.43 -24.49 0.90
CA ARG A 116 -13.16 -25.43 1.76
C ARG A 116 -14.67 -25.27 1.69
N ALA A 117 -15.15 -24.05 1.43
CA ALA A 117 -16.57 -23.78 1.21
C ALA A 117 -17.07 -24.23 -0.18
N GLY A 118 -16.18 -24.72 -1.06
CA GLY A 118 -16.53 -25.06 -2.44
C GLY A 118 -16.80 -23.85 -3.32
N GLU A 119 -16.33 -22.67 -2.91
CA GLU A 119 -16.55 -21.41 -3.60
C GLU A 119 -15.40 -21.07 -4.57
N GLY A 120 -15.69 -20.24 -5.57
CA GLY A 120 -14.75 -19.92 -6.65
C GLY A 120 -14.06 -18.54 -6.56
N ARG A 121 -13.54 -18.07 -7.69
CA ARG A 121 -12.98 -16.72 -7.82
C ARG A 121 -14.12 -15.71 -8.04
N LEU A 122 -14.07 -14.55 -7.39
CA LEU A 122 -15.05 -13.47 -7.58
C LEU A 122 -14.34 -12.10 -7.66
N PRO A 123 -14.87 -11.12 -8.41
CA PRO A 123 -14.31 -9.77 -8.48
C PRO A 123 -14.13 -9.09 -7.11
N ILE A 124 -15.10 -9.24 -6.21
CA ILE A 124 -15.04 -8.64 -4.86
C ILE A 124 -13.89 -9.20 -4.01
N ARG A 125 -13.40 -10.41 -4.30
CA ARG A 125 -12.30 -11.05 -3.57
C ARG A 125 -10.92 -10.54 -3.98
N HIS A 126 -10.83 -9.78 -5.07
CA HIS A 126 -9.61 -9.11 -5.44
C HIS A 126 -9.24 -8.11 -4.36
N ASP A 127 -7.98 -8.10 -3.94
CA ASP A 127 -7.45 -7.22 -2.88
C ASP A 127 -7.64 -5.71 -3.15
N CYS A 128 -8.01 -5.33 -4.38
CA CYS A 128 -8.25 -3.97 -4.82
C CYS A 128 -9.73 -3.60 -4.85
N SER A 129 -10.66 -4.52 -4.54
CA SER A 129 -12.09 -4.26 -4.72
C SER A 129 -12.60 -3.10 -3.85
N GLY A 130 -12.02 -2.87 -2.67
CA GLY A 130 -12.31 -1.69 -1.84
C GLY A 130 -11.97 -0.35 -2.51
N LYS A 131 -10.79 -0.25 -3.14
CA LYS A 131 -10.43 0.92 -3.97
C LYS A 131 -11.41 1.07 -5.14
N HIS A 132 -11.76 -0.02 -5.83
CA HIS A 132 -12.68 0.05 -6.97
C HIS A 132 -14.09 0.48 -6.54
N ALA A 133 -14.58 0.01 -5.40
CA ALA A 133 -15.84 0.48 -4.84
C ALA A 133 -15.79 1.99 -4.50
N ALA A 134 -14.65 2.51 -4.01
CA ALA A 134 -14.47 3.95 -3.82
C ALA A 134 -14.44 4.73 -5.15
N MET A 135 -13.81 4.17 -6.20
CA MET A 135 -13.82 4.75 -7.56
C MET A 135 -15.25 4.84 -8.10
N LEU A 136 -16.00 3.73 -8.03
CA LEU A 136 -17.40 3.65 -8.43
C LEU A 136 -18.28 4.63 -7.65
N ARG A 137 -18.09 4.68 -6.32
CA ARG A 137 -18.81 5.65 -5.47
C ARG A 137 -18.52 7.09 -5.90
N THR A 138 -17.26 7.42 -6.18
CA THR A 138 -16.87 8.74 -6.67
C THR A 138 -17.55 9.06 -8.01
N CYS A 139 -17.60 8.10 -8.94
CA CYS A 139 -18.30 8.31 -10.22
C CYS A 139 -19.78 8.63 -10.02
N VAL A 140 -20.48 7.86 -9.17
CA VAL A 140 -21.91 8.08 -8.89
C VAL A 140 -22.15 9.46 -8.27
N GLU A 141 -21.37 9.85 -7.26
CA GLU A 141 -21.48 11.17 -6.61
C GLU A 141 -21.22 12.35 -7.56
N ARG A 142 -20.45 12.12 -8.62
CA ARG A 142 -20.10 13.14 -9.62
C ARG A 142 -20.91 13.07 -10.90
N GLY A 143 -21.82 12.11 -11.03
CA GLY A 143 -22.54 11.85 -12.26
C GLY A 143 -21.62 11.44 -13.43
N TRP A 144 -20.44 10.88 -13.14
CA TRP A 144 -19.57 10.28 -14.14
C TRP A 144 -19.99 8.84 -14.41
N ASP A 145 -19.65 8.32 -15.59
CA ASP A 145 -20.02 6.97 -16.00
C ASP A 145 -19.26 5.89 -15.19
N PRO A 146 -19.95 5.13 -14.32
CA PRO A 146 -19.31 4.05 -13.57
C PRO A 146 -18.94 2.84 -14.44
N GLY A 147 -19.38 2.77 -15.70
CA GLY A 147 -19.03 1.71 -16.65
C GLY A 147 -17.65 1.86 -17.27
N THR A 148 -17.07 3.05 -17.25
CA THR A 148 -15.79 3.37 -17.92
C THR A 148 -14.73 3.92 -16.96
N TYR A 149 -14.91 3.79 -15.65
CA TYR A 149 -14.03 4.38 -14.63
C TYR A 149 -12.56 3.94 -14.68
N LEU A 150 -12.21 2.86 -15.37
CA LEU A 150 -10.83 2.41 -15.57
C LEU A 150 -10.16 3.04 -16.81
N ASP A 151 -10.92 3.69 -17.68
CA ASP A 151 -10.39 4.35 -18.87
C ASP A 151 -9.44 5.49 -18.45
N PRO A 152 -8.18 5.53 -18.93
CA PRO A 152 -7.24 6.60 -18.65
C PRO A 152 -7.77 8.02 -18.98
N GLU A 153 -8.71 8.14 -19.92
CA GLU A 153 -9.34 9.42 -20.28
C GLU A 153 -10.58 9.75 -19.41
N HIS A 154 -11.03 8.83 -18.56
CA HIS A 154 -12.16 9.05 -17.67
C HIS A 154 -11.84 10.18 -16.66
N PRO A 155 -12.77 11.11 -16.36
CA PRO A 155 -12.55 12.22 -15.44
C PRO A 155 -11.95 11.84 -14.08
N LEU A 156 -12.36 10.68 -13.53
CA LEU A 156 -11.77 10.09 -12.33
C LEU A 156 -10.25 9.84 -12.47
N GLN A 157 -9.81 9.23 -13.56
CA GLN A 157 -8.40 8.87 -13.76
C GLN A 157 -7.54 10.10 -14.04
N LEU A 158 -8.12 11.12 -14.69
CA LEU A 158 -7.49 12.43 -14.84
C LEU A 158 -7.29 13.10 -13.47
N ALA A 159 -8.31 13.14 -12.61
CA ALA A 159 -8.21 13.70 -11.26
C ALA A 159 -7.19 12.94 -10.37
N ILE A 160 -7.12 11.61 -10.50
CA ILE A 160 -6.10 10.79 -9.85
C ILE A 160 -4.71 11.18 -10.35
N THR A 161 -4.53 11.35 -11.66
CA THR A 161 -3.23 11.72 -12.25
C THR A 161 -2.78 13.11 -11.81
N GLU A 162 -3.69 14.06 -11.72
CA GLU A 162 -3.44 15.42 -11.21
C GLU A 162 -3.02 15.38 -9.74
N THR A 163 -3.82 14.75 -8.88
CA THR A 163 -3.51 14.64 -7.44
C THR A 163 -2.19 13.90 -7.20
N PHE A 164 -1.93 12.83 -7.96
CA PHE A 164 -0.65 12.14 -7.91
C PHE A 164 0.51 13.06 -8.28
N THR A 165 0.37 13.84 -9.35
CA THR A 165 1.40 14.79 -9.82
C THR A 165 1.68 15.85 -8.75
N GLU A 166 0.63 16.40 -8.14
CA GLU A 166 0.75 17.40 -7.09
C GLU A 166 1.47 16.84 -5.85
N LEU A 167 1.00 15.70 -5.33
CA LEU A 167 1.53 15.13 -4.09
C LEU A 167 2.96 14.61 -4.27
N THR A 168 3.29 13.99 -5.40
CA THR A 168 4.63 13.47 -5.66
C THR A 168 5.60 14.52 -6.20
N GLY A 169 5.11 15.73 -6.55
CA GLY A 169 5.92 16.83 -7.05
C GLY A 169 6.38 16.69 -8.50
N ALA A 170 6.00 15.62 -9.19
CA ALA A 170 6.38 15.36 -10.57
C ALA A 170 5.29 14.59 -11.32
N ARG A 171 5.20 14.80 -12.65
CA ARG A 171 4.32 13.98 -13.49
C ARG A 171 4.79 12.51 -13.45
N PRO A 172 3.86 11.54 -13.56
CA PRO A 172 4.23 10.14 -13.69
C PRO A 172 5.21 9.94 -14.83
N ALA A 173 6.29 9.19 -14.58
CA ALA A 173 7.26 8.84 -15.62
C ALA A 173 6.62 7.97 -16.72
N ARG A 174 5.63 7.17 -16.33
CA ARG A 174 4.79 6.36 -17.21
C ARG A 174 3.47 6.04 -16.50
N ILE A 175 2.39 5.90 -17.27
CA ILE A 175 1.13 5.33 -16.80
C ILE A 175 0.99 3.96 -17.46
N GLY A 176 1.00 2.91 -16.64
CA GLY A 176 0.74 1.53 -17.06
C GLY A 176 -0.67 1.07 -16.66
N ILE A 177 -0.91 -0.23 -16.78
CA ILE A 177 -2.14 -0.89 -16.31
C ILE A 177 -1.72 -1.86 -15.20
N ASP A 178 -2.33 -1.75 -14.03
CA ASP A 178 -2.08 -2.66 -12.90
C ASP A 178 -2.83 -3.99 -13.07
N GLY A 179 -2.51 -4.99 -12.24
CA GLY A 179 -3.19 -6.29 -12.24
C GLY A 179 -4.69 -6.21 -11.95
N CYS A 180 -5.15 -5.17 -11.27
CA CYS A 180 -6.57 -4.90 -11.05
C CYS A 180 -7.29 -4.24 -12.25
N GLY A 181 -6.55 -3.86 -13.30
CA GLY A 181 -7.06 -3.19 -14.50
C GLY A 181 -7.01 -1.65 -14.46
N ALA A 182 -6.75 -1.05 -13.30
CA ALA A 182 -6.68 0.41 -13.17
C ALA A 182 -5.35 1.02 -13.67
N PRO A 183 -5.34 2.29 -14.08
CA PRO A 183 -4.11 3.02 -14.37
C PRO A 183 -3.10 3.02 -13.21
N GLN A 184 -1.83 2.82 -13.55
CA GLN A 184 -0.72 2.69 -12.60
C GLN A 184 0.38 3.72 -12.89
N HIS A 185 0.49 4.72 -12.03
CA HIS A 185 1.45 5.81 -12.15
C HIS A 185 2.84 5.40 -11.64
N ALA A 186 3.83 5.38 -12.53
CA ALA A 186 5.23 5.17 -12.19
C ALA A 186 5.87 6.47 -11.67
N THR A 187 6.71 6.36 -10.64
CA THR A 187 7.48 7.48 -10.10
C THR A 187 8.76 6.98 -9.45
N SER A 188 9.63 7.89 -9.02
CA SER A 188 10.84 7.53 -8.29
C SER A 188 10.54 7.18 -6.83
N MET A 189 11.42 6.41 -6.20
CA MET A 189 11.32 6.10 -4.76
C MET A 189 11.30 7.38 -3.90
N ARG A 190 12.09 8.40 -4.28
CA ARG A 190 12.10 9.72 -3.63
C ARG A 190 10.73 10.42 -3.71
N HIS A 191 10.16 10.54 -4.90
CA HIS A 191 8.87 11.21 -5.09
C HIS A 191 7.69 10.41 -4.49
N LEU A 192 7.77 9.08 -4.52
CA LEU A 192 6.82 8.22 -3.81
C LEU A 192 6.82 8.51 -2.30
N ALA A 193 8.00 8.51 -1.68
CA ALA A 193 8.15 8.82 -0.26
C ALA A 193 7.67 10.25 0.05
N MET A 194 8.01 11.23 -0.79
CA MET A 194 7.60 12.63 -0.63
C MET A 194 6.08 12.81 -0.59
N GLY A 195 5.35 12.13 -1.48
CA GLY A 195 3.88 12.15 -1.46
C GLY A 195 3.31 11.58 -0.16
N ILE A 196 3.91 10.51 0.37
CA ILE A 196 3.50 9.91 1.65
C ILE A 196 3.85 10.81 2.83
N ALA A 197 5.01 11.47 2.82
CA ALA A 197 5.40 12.44 3.84
C ALA A 197 4.38 13.59 3.91
N ARG A 198 3.91 14.07 2.76
CA ARG A 198 2.87 15.11 2.68
C ARG A 198 1.53 14.66 3.25
N ILE A 199 1.12 13.42 2.99
CA ILE A 199 -0.10 12.87 3.61
C ILE A 199 0.08 12.71 5.12
N ALA A 200 1.23 12.21 5.56
CA ALA A 200 1.53 12.04 6.98
C ALA A 200 1.56 13.37 7.75
N ALA A 201 2.07 14.44 7.12
CA ALA A 201 2.20 15.77 7.69
C ALA A 201 0.94 16.65 7.56
N ALA A 202 -0.08 16.20 6.82
CA ALA A 202 -1.23 17.02 6.48
C ALA A 202 -2.04 17.44 7.72
N SER A 203 -2.67 18.62 7.66
CA SER A 203 -3.57 19.09 8.71
C SER A 203 -4.83 18.23 8.78
N GLU A 204 -5.40 18.01 9.97
CA GLU A 204 -6.56 17.12 10.16
C GLU A 204 -7.82 17.55 9.39
N ASP A 205 -7.94 18.85 9.08
CA ASP A 205 -9.03 19.44 8.30
C ASP A 205 -8.88 19.29 6.78
N SER A 206 -7.70 18.87 6.30
CA SER A 206 -7.46 18.55 4.88
C SER A 206 -7.96 17.15 4.51
N GLU A 207 -8.15 16.90 3.21
CA GLU A 207 -8.54 15.56 2.73
C GLU A 207 -7.43 14.52 2.95
N GLU A 208 -6.17 14.93 2.85
CA GLU A 208 -5.00 14.12 3.19
C GLU A 208 -4.99 13.76 4.67
N GLY A 209 -5.26 14.71 5.56
CA GLY A 209 -5.33 14.48 6.99
C GLY A 209 -6.50 13.60 7.38
N ARG A 210 -7.66 13.77 6.74
CA ARG A 210 -8.81 12.88 6.89
C ARG A 210 -8.48 11.44 6.47
N LEU A 211 -7.75 11.27 5.37
CA LEU A 211 -7.30 9.95 4.92
C LEU A 211 -6.32 9.33 5.93
N ARG A 212 -5.30 10.09 6.35
CA ARG A 212 -4.33 9.67 7.35
C ARG A 212 -5.05 9.19 8.62
N GLN A 213 -6.02 9.97 9.10
CA GLN A 213 -6.77 9.64 10.30
C GLN A 213 -7.57 8.33 10.14
N ALA A 214 -8.24 8.13 9.00
CA ALA A 214 -8.95 6.87 8.74
C ALA A 214 -8.01 5.66 8.71
N MET A 215 -6.80 5.81 8.16
CA MET A 215 -5.79 4.74 8.19
C MET A 215 -5.35 4.43 9.64
N LEU A 216 -5.09 5.46 10.45
CA LEU A 216 -4.67 5.31 11.85
C LEU A 216 -5.75 4.69 12.74
N ASP A 217 -7.01 5.09 12.56
CA ASP A 217 -8.13 4.61 13.37
C ASP A 217 -8.59 3.20 12.97
N HIS A 218 -8.37 2.81 11.71
CA HIS A 218 -8.84 1.54 11.15
C HIS A 218 -7.73 0.76 10.41
N PRO A 219 -6.57 0.48 11.03
CA PRO A 219 -5.43 -0.13 10.35
C PRO A 219 -5.72 -1.56 9.88
N THR A 220 -6.65 -2.27 10.53
CA THR A 220 -7.11 -3.59 10.10
C THR A 220 -7.84 -3.56 8.77
N PHE A 221 -8.47 -2.44 8.38
CA PHE A 221 -9.10 -2.28 7.07
C PHE A 221 -8.09 -1.96 5.96
N VAL A 222 -6.92 -1.40 6.31
CA VAL A 222 -5.82 -1.15 5.36
C VAL A 222 -5.06 -2.46 5.08
N SER A 223 -4.75 -3.21 6.14
CA SER A 223 -3.81 -4.33 6.14
C SER A 223 -4.48 -5.71 6.19
N GLY A 224 -5.60 -5.86 6.91
CA GLY A 224 -6.10 -7.14 7.43
C GLY A 224 -5.43 -7.53 8.75
N THR A 225 -5.91 -8.64 9.34
CA THR A 225 -5.59 -9.03 10.73
C THR A 225 -4.26 -9.77 10.90
N ARG A 226 -3.58 -10.11 9.80
CA ARG A 226 -2.42 -11.02 9.80
C ARG A 226 -1.19 -10.48 9.07
N ARG A 227 -1.32 -9.37 8.34
CA ARG A 227 -0.22 -8.84 7.52
C ARG A 227 0.68 -7.92 8.38
N PRO A 228 2.01 -7.90 8.14
CA PRO A 228 2.93 -7.15 9.01
C PRO A 228 2.70 -5.63 9.02
N GLU A 229 2.11 -5.07 7.96
CA GLU A 229 1.67 -3.66 7.88
C GLU A 229 0.78 -3.24 9.06
N LEU A 230 -0.08 -4.15 9.54
CA LEU A 230 -0.92 -3.89 10.72
C LEU A 230 -0.06 -3.56 11.95
N ARG A 231 0.98 -4.37 12.21
CA ARG A 231 1.86 -4.19 13.36
C ARG A 231 2.63 -2.88 13.29
N PHE A 232 3.07 -2.46 12.09
CA PHE A 232 3.69 -1.14 11.90
C PHE A 232 2.75 -0.01 12.35
N MET A 233 1.46 -0.10 12.03
CA MET A 233 0.50 0.96 12.39
C MET A 233 0.01 0.87 13.85
N THR A 234 -0.02 -0.33 14.45
CA THR A 234 -0.51 -0.51 15.83
C THR A 234 0.58 -0.37 16.89
N GLU A 235 1.84 -0.66 16.56
CA GLU A 235 2.96 -0.58 17.51
C GLU A 235 3.74 0.73 17.41
N LEU A 236 3.57 1.51 16.34
CA LEU A 236 4.23 2.81 16.15
C LEU A 236 3.16 3.91 16.07
N PRO A 237 2.86 4.59 17.19
CA PRO A 237 1.80 5.60 17.23
C PRO A 237 1.97 6.69 16.17
N GLY A 238 0.90 6.95 15.42
CA GLY A 238 0.87 7.98 14.37
C GLY A 238 1.54 7.58 13.04
N VAL A 239 2.10 6.37 12.94
CA VAL A 239 2.68 5.87 11.69
C VAL A 239 1.60 5.32 10.77
N ILE A 240 1.60 5.77 9.51
CA ILE A 240 0.84 5.13 8.44
C ILE A 240 1.77 4.25 7.62
N ALA A 241 1.34 3.05 7.25
CA ALA A 241 2.10 2.15 6.41
C ALA A 241 1.25 1.65 5.25
N LYS A 242 1.85 1.52 4.07
CA LYS A 242 1.21 0.92 2.91
C LYS A 242 2.18 0.05 2.12
N SER A 243 1.84 -1.22 2.01
CA SER A 243 2.54 -2.24 1.24
C SER A 243 2.07 -2.27 -0.22
N GLY A 244 3.00 -2.60 -1.10
CA GLY A 244 2.83 -2.77 -2.53
C GLY A 244 3.31 -4.15 -2.96
N ALA A 245 2.68 -4.69 -4.01
CA ALA A 245 3.20 -5.87 -4.67
C ALA A 245 4.57 -5.59 -5.32
N GLU A 246 5.32 -6.65 -5.62
CA GLU A 246 6.75 -6.56 -5.97
C GLU A 246 7.61 -5.96 -4.85
N ALA A 247 7.37 -6.35 -3.60
CA ALA A 247 8.15 -5.96 -2.43
C ALA A 247 8.41 -4.45 -2.30
N LEU A 248 7.33 -3.69 -2.19
CA LEU A 248 7.32 -2.25 -1.91
C LEU A 248 6.66 -1.97 -0.57
N LEU A 249 7.21 -1.04 0.20
CA LEU A 249 6.57 -0.52 1.40
C LEU A 249 6.86 0.96 1.52
N VAL A 250 5.82 1.74 1.82
CA VAL A 250 5.94 3.14 2.24
C VAL A 250 5.49 3.29 3.69
N VAL A 251 6.19 4.12 4.44
CA VAL A 251 5.93 4.41 5.86
C VAL A 251 5.96 5.92 6.05
N GLY A 252 4.84 6.53 6.40
CA GLY A 252 4.74 7.94 6.77
C GLY A 252 4.91 8.10 8.27
N LEU A 253 5.83 8.96 8.69
CA LEU A 253 6.18 9.20 10.09
C LEU A 253 5.56 10.51 10.60
N PRO A 254 5.23 10.60 11.91
CA PRO A 254 4.71 11.82 12.54
C PRO A 254 5.62 13.06 12.47
N ASP A 255 6.90 12.88 12.18
CA ASP A 255 7.89 13.96 12.08
C ASP A 255 7.93 14.63 10.69
N ALA A 256 6.85 14.48 9.91
CA ALA A 256 6.73 14.97 8.54
C ALA A 256 7.77 14.38 7.57
N THR A 257 8.28 13.19 7.86
CA THR A 257 9.13 12.42 6.94
C THR A 257 8.44 11.14 6.50
N ALA A 258 8.93 10.54 5.42
CA ALA A 258 8.49 9.22 5.01
C ALA A 258 9.64 8.38 4.48
N ILE A 259 9.48 7.08 4.62
CA ILE A 259 10.40 6.06 4.15
C ILE A 259 9.73 5.31 3.00
N ALA A 260 10.46 5.06 1.93
CA ALA A 260 10.07 4.10 0.90
C ALA A 260 11.16 3.04 0.73
N VAL A 261 10.74 1.77 0.70
CA VAL A 261 11.59 0.60 0.50
C VAL A 261 11.12 -0.18 -0.72
N LYS A 262 12.06 -0.58 -1.56
CA LYS A 262 11.87 -1.48 -2.70
C LYS A 262 12.94 -2.56 -2.68
N ILE A 263 12.54 -3.81 -2.76
CA ILE A 263 13.43 -4.93 -3.03
C ILE A 263 13.41 -5.20 -4.53
N GLU A 264 14.59 -5.27 -5.16
CA GLU A 264 14.76 -5.33 -6.61
C GLU A 264 14.05 -6.51 -7.24
N ASP A 265 14.22 -7.69 -6.64
CA ASP A 265 13.71 -8.97 -7.12
C ASP A 265 12.22 -9.23 -6.77
N GLY A 266 11.58 -8.27 -6.09
CA GLY A 266 10.18 -8.40 -5.68
C GLY A 266 9.95 -9.37 -4.51
N ALA A 267 11.00 -9.84 -3.83
CA ALA A 267 10.85 -10.77 -2.71
C ALA A 267 10.38 -10.06 -1.43
N ASP A 268 9.28 -10.54 -0.85
CA ASP A 268 8.71 -9.97 0.39
C ASP A 268 9.55 -10.29 1.64
N ARG A 269 10.32 -11.39 1.61
CA ARG A 269 11.10 -11.89 2.76
C ARG A 269 11.97 -10.81 3.42
N PRO A 270 12.79 -10.03 2.70
CA PRO A 270 13.58 -8.96 3.31
C PRO A 270 12.82 -7.65 3.54
N LEU A 271 11.63 -7.46 2.94
CA LEU A 271 10.96 -6.15 2.87
C LEU A 271 10.76 -5.50 4.24
N TYR A 272 10.10 -6.22 5.16
CA TYR A 272 9.79 -5.68 6.49
C TYR A 272 11.00 -5.61 7.42
N VAL A 273 12.04 -6.41 7.15
CA VAL A 273 13.31 -6.35 7.89
C VAL A 273 14.09 -5.08 7.53
N VAL A 274 14.19 -4.79 6.22
CA VAL A 274 14.80 -3.55 5.70
C VAL A 274 14.01 -2.33 6.14
N ALA A 275 12.68 -2.36 6.02
CA ALA A 275 11.84 -1.26 6.46
C ALA A 275 11.90 -1.05 7.98
N GLY A 276 11.93 -2.12 8.75
CA GLY A 276 12.10 -2.07 10.20
C GLY A 276 13.38 -1.33 10.57
N ARG A 277 14.50 -1.70 9.95
CA ARG A 277 15.78 -1.01 10.14
C ARG A 277 15.73 0.46 9.72
N ALA A 278 15.12 0.77 8.57
CA ALA A 278 14.98 2.13 8.09
C ALA A 278 14.22 3.03 9.08
N VAL A 279 13.17 2.48 9.72
CA VAL A 279 12.39 3.15 10.75
C VAL A 279 13.19 3.30 12.06
N GLN A 280 14.00 2.30 12.45
CA GLN A 280 14.93 2.42 13.59
C GLN A 280 15.97 3.53 13.38
N LEU A 281 16.50 3.68 12.16
CA LEU A 281 17.41 4.79 11.82
C LEU A 281 16.73 6.16 11.87
N ALA A 282 15.39 6.19 11.84
CA ALA A 282 14.62 7.40 12.09
C ALA A 282 14.36 7.67 13.59
N GLY A 283 14.88 6.82 14.49
CA GLY A 283 14.79 6.99 15.95
C GLY A 283 13.56 6.34 16.58
N TRP A 284 12.86 5.46 15.87
CA TRP A 284 11.68 4.75 16.35
C TRP A 284 12.02 3.36 16.88
N GLU A 285 11.34 2.94 17.94
CA GLU A 285 11.54 1.63 18.57
C GLU A 285 10.19 0.93 18.76
N ALA A 286 10.11 -0.33 18.33
CA ALA A 286 8.98 -1.24 18.55
C ALA A 286 9.43 -2.68 18.28
N GLU A 287 8.69 -3.66 18.80
CA GLU A 287 9.01 -5.08 18.63
C GLU A 287 9.02 -5.48 17.14
N VAL A 288 8.01 -5.04 16.38
CA VAL A 288 7.89 -5.28 14.93
C VAL A 288 9.14 -4.89 14.12
N LEU A 289 9.90 -3.87 14.56
CA LEU A 289 11.09 -3.40 13.84
C LEU A 289 12.28 -4.37 13.97
N THR A 290 12.28 -5.17 15.04
CA THR A 290 13.36 -6.12 15.36
C THR A 290 13.04 -7.56 14.98
N GLU A 291 11.78 -7.85 14.63
CA GLU A 291 11.35 -9.17 14.18
C GLU A 291 12.09 -9.60 12.91
N ARG A 292 12.44 -10.88 12.82
CA ARG A 292 13.12 -11.47 11.66
C ARG A 292 12.37 -12.72 11.20
N PRO A 293 12.13 -12.89 9.88
CA PRO A 293 11.62 -14.13 9.34
C PRO A 293 12.53 -15.30 9.72
N ARG A 294 11.93 -16.40 10.19
CA ARG A 294 12.67 -17.60 10.56
C ARG A 294 13.16 -18.32 9.30
N VAL A 295 14.47 -18.52 9.18
CA VAL A 295 15.04 -19.43 8.17
C VAL A 295 15.08 -20.82 8.78
N LEU A 296 14.23 -21.73 8.28
CA LEU A 296 14.04 -23.04 8.88
C LEU A 296 14.82 -24.15 8.17
N GLY A 297 15.25 -25.15 8.94
CA GLY A 297 15.79 -26.42 8.49
C GLY A 297 15.28 -27.54 9.41
N GLY A 298 14.51 -28.49 8.87
CA GLY A 298 13.90 -29.55 9.68
C GLY A 298 12.88 -29.07 10.73
N GLY A 299 12.33 -27.85 10.59
CA GLY A 299 11.42 -27.23 11.56
C GLY A 299 12.10 -26.32 12.59
N GLU A 300 13.43 -26.43 12.73
CA GLU A 300 14.23 -25.61 13.62
C GLU A 300 14.77 -24.37 12.91
N THR A 301 15.00 -23.29 13.66
CA THR A 301 15.63 -22.08 13.12
C THR A 301 17.12 -22.32 12.91
N VAL A 302 17.57 -22.19 11.66
CA VAL A 302 18.98 -22.41 11.24
C VAL A 302 19.63 -21.15 10.67
N GLY A 303 18.95 -20.02 10.68
CA GLY A 303 19.47 -18.76 10.17
C GLY A 303 18.46 -17.62 10.26
N ALA A 304 18.80 -16.48 9.67
CA ALA A 304 18.00 -15.27 9.72
C ALA A 304 18.22 -14.38 8.49
N VAL A 305 17.40 -13.34 8.40
CA VAL A 305 17.59 -12.23 7.45
C VAL A 305 18.32 -11.10 8.18
N HIS A 306 19.39 -10.59 7.59
CA HIS A 306 20.19 -9.50 8.13
C HIS A 306 20.14 -8.31 7.19
N VAL A 307 20.02 -7.10 7.74
CA VAL A 307 20.27 -5.85 6.99
C VAL A 307 21.77 -5.59 6.92
N THR A 308 22.22 -4.92 5.86
CA THR A 308 23.63 -4.55 5.66
C THR A 308 23.98 -3.15 6.16
N PHE A 309 23.05 -2.49 6.87
CA PHE A 309 23.12 -1.09 7.32
C PHE A 309 22.41 -0.88 8.66
#